data_AF-A0AA91Q284-F1
#
_entry.id   AF-A0AA91Q284-F1
#
_cell.length_a   1.000
_cell.length_b   1.000
_cell.length_c   1.000
_cell.angle_alpha   90.00
_cell.angle_beta   90.00
_cell.angle_gamma   90.00
#
_symmetry.space_group_name_H-M   'P 1'
#
loop_
_entity.id
_entity.type
_entity.pdbx_description
1 polymer ?
#
loop_
_entity_poly.entity_id
_entity_poly.type
_entity_poly.pdbx_seq_one_letter_code
_entity_poly.pdbx_strand_id
1 'polypeptide(L)'
;MSWEGFKKAINRAGNSIMVKDVDKTIDKDFDTEERRYKTLRTAGQNLQKASKSYLDSLRAVTASQVTIAEIVSNLYEEAKQGGSIYSNIGTYYLQCVKDFDEETVKQVDGPFRETILDPVTKFANYFGEIDEAIKKRAHKKTDYDQCKAKVRRLIDKPAKDAGKLPRAEKELAISKEIFEELNQQLKTELPQLISLRVPFYDPSFESLVKIQLKFCTEGYSRLAQLQQYLDQQSRDDYANGVLDARIDDLLVQMGSLSITSLGAK
;
A
#
# COMPACT_ATOMS: atom_id res chain seq x y z
N MET A 1 3.76 27.04 13.17
CA MET A 1 3.15 28.04 12.26
C MET A 1 3.52 29.43 12.74
N SER A 2 4.01 30.31 11.87
CA SER A 2 4.34 31.69 12.25
C SER A 2 3.08 32.58 12.34
N TRP A 3 3.13 33.64 13.14
CA TRP A 3 2.05 34.63 13.30
C TRP A 3 1.66 35.29 11.97
N GLU A 4 2.63 35.51 11.07
CA GLU A 4 2.36 35.99 9.72
C GLU A 4 1.61 34.96 8.85
N GLY A 5 1.93 33.68 8.99
CA GLY A 5 1.22 32.59 8.30
C GLY A 5 -0.24 32.51 8.73
N PHE A 6 -0.51 32.67 10.03
CA PHE A 6 -1.87 32.71 10.58
C PHE A 6 -2.67 33.92 10.06
N LYS A 7 -2.08 35.12 10.06
CA LYS A 7 -2.71 36.32 9.48
C LYS A 7 -3.02 36.16 7.99
N LYS A 8 -2.10 35.58 7.21
CA LYS A 8 -2.33 35.30 5.78
C LYS A 8 -3.46 34.29 5.57
N ALA A 9 -3.56 33.26 6.40
CA ALA A 9 -4.64 32.27 6.32
C ALA A 9 -6.02 32.89 6.61
N ILE A 10 -6.15 33.72 7.65
CA ILE A 10 -7.40 34.41 7.98
C ILE A 10 -7.81 35.37 6.85
N ASN A 11 -6.86 36.16 6.33
CA ASN A 11 -7.14 37.08 5.23
C ASN A 11 -7.58 36.34 3.96
N ARG A 12 -6.99 35.18 3.66
CA ARG A 12 -7.41 34.34 2.52
C ARG A 12 -8.84 33.84 2.68
N ALA A 13 -9.20 33.37 3.87
CA ALA A 13 -10.54 32.87 4.17
C ALA A 13 -11.60 33.97 4.13
N GLY A 14 -11.33 35.14 4.72
CA GLY A 14 -12.28 36.26 4.72
C GLY A 14 -12.50 36.88 3.34
N ASN A 15 -11.44 37.02 2.54
CA ASN A 15 -11.54 37.68 1.24
C ASN A 15 -12.06 36.75 0.12
N SER A 16 -11.96 35.42 0.25
CA SER A 16 -12.47 34.50 -0.78
C SER A 16 -13.99 34.59 -0.97
N ILE A 17 -14.73 34.90 0.10
CA ILE A 17 -16.19 35.08 0.10
C ILE A 17 -16.59 36.32 -0.72
N MET A 18 -15.69 37.30 -0.86
CA MET A 18 -15.96 38.54 -1.58
C MET A 18 -15.53 38.52 -3.06
N VAL A 19 -14.85 37.46 -3.52
CA VAL A 19 -14.42 37.29 -4.92
C VAL A 19 -15.62 36.81 -5.74
N LYS A 20 -16.04 37.59 -6.74
CA LYS A 20 -17.14 37.18 -7.64
C LYS A 20 -16.66 36.06 -8.56
N ASP A 21 -17.58 35.25 -9.07
CA ASP A 21 -17.23 34.12 -9.95
C ASP A 21 -16.48 34.55 -11.21
N VAL A 22 -16.79 35.73 -11.75
CA VAL A 22 -16.07 36.32 -12.90
C VAL A 22 -14.59 36.58 -12.64
N ASP A 23 -14.19 36.75 -11.37
CA ASP A 23 -12.80 37.00 -11.00
C ASP A 23 -12.04 35.70 -10.70
N LYS A 24 -12.75 34.57 -10.48
CA LYS A 24 -12.13 33.28 -10.19
C LYS A 24 -11.38 32.74 -11.39
N THR A 25 -10.15 32.30 -11.17
CA THR A 25 -9.38 31.61 -12.20
C THR A 25 -9.89 30.18 -12.36
N ILE A 26 -10.15 29.76 -13.60
CA ILE A 26 -10.54 28.38 -13.94
C ILE A 26 -9.39 27.76 -14.71
N ASP A 27 -8.90 26.61 -14.28
CA ASP A 27 -7.74 25.95 -14.88
C ASP A 27 -8.01 24.46 -15.09
N LYS A 28 -8.80 24.16 -16.13
CA LYS A 28 -9.26 22.79 -16.42
C LYS A 28 -8.12 21.81 -16.70
N ASP A 29 -7.02 22.29 -17.29
CA ASP A 29 -5.86 21.47 -17.59
C ASP A 29 -5.18 21.02 -16.28
N PHE A 30 -4.95 21.97 -15.36
CA PHE A 30 -4.41 21.63 -14.06
C PHE A 30 -5.37 20.72 -13.27
N ASP A 31 -6.66 21.02 -13.28
CA ASP A 31 -7.66 20.22 -12.55
C ASP A 31 -7.67 18.76 -13.02
N THR A 32 -7.45 18.54 -14.33
CA THR A 32 -7.31 17.21 -14.92
C THR A 32 -6.06 16.49 -14.40
N GLU A 33 -4.90 17.16 -14.42
CA GLU A 33 -3.65 16.57 -13.94
C GLU A 33 -3.63 16.35 -12.43
N GLU A 34 -4.22 17.25 -11.65
CA GLU A 34 -4.40 17.10 -10.20
C GLU A 34 -5.27 15.87 -9.88
N ARG A 35 -6.35 15.66 -10.64
CA ARG A 35 -7.20 14.47 -10.46
C ARG A 35 -6.42 13.18 -10.74
N ARG A 36 -5.65 13.13 -11.83
CA ARG A 36 -4.81 11.97 -12.18
C ARG A 36 -3.75 11.72 -11.10
N TYR A 37 -3.11 12.77 -10.61
CA TYR A 37 -2.16 12.72 -9.50
C TYR A 37 -2.81 12.15 -8.23
N LYS A 38 -4.01 12.62 -7.85
CA LYS A 38 -4.74 12.11 -6.68
C LYS A 38 -5.00 10.61 -6.78
N THR A 39 -5.39 10.12 -7.96
CA THR A 39 -5.55 8.68 -8.20
C THR A 39 -4.23 7.93 -7.99
N LEU A 40 -3.13 8.41 -8.57
CA LEU A 40 -1.80 7.81 -8.37
C LEU A 40 -1.39 7.81 -6.89
N ARG A 41 -1.55 8.94 -6.20
CA ARG A 41 -1.22 9.08 -4.79
C ARG A 41 -1.96 8.07 -3.94
N THR A 42 -3.29 7.99 -4.07
CA THR A 42 -4.10 7.04 -3.29
C THR A 42 -3.68 5.60 -3.57
N ALA A 43 -3.47 5.24 -4.85
CA ALA A 43 -2.99 3.91 -5.21
C ALA A 43 -1.60 3.61 -4.62
N GLY A 44 -0.65 4.54 -4.72
CA GLY A 44 0.71 4.37 -4.20
C GLY A 44 0.78 4.27 -2.67
N GLN A 45 -0.04 5.05 -1.94
CA GLN A 45 -0.14 4.93 -0.48
C GLN A 45 -0.77 3.60 -0.05
N ASN A 46 -1.78 3.13 -0.77
CA ASN A 46 -2.37 1.82 -0.52
C ASN A 46 -1.38 0.70 -0.83
N LEU A 47 -0.62 0.82 -1.93
CA LEU A 47 0.44 -0.12 -2.29
C LEU A 47 1.50 -0.20 -1.19
N GLN A 48 1.98 0.94 -0.66
CA GLN A 48 2.93 0.95 0.46
C GLN A 48 2.41 0.17 1.68
N LYS A 49 1.17 0.44 2.10
CA LYS A 49 0.55 -0.26 3.23
C LYS A 49 0.39 -1.75 2.96
N ALA A 50 -0.07 -2.10 1.76
CA ALA A 50 -0.26 -3.48 1.34
C ALA A 50 1.07 -4.24 1.28
N SER A 51 2.13 -3.66 0.72
CA SER A 51 3.47 -4.28 0.66
C SER A 51 4.02 -4.57 2.06
N LYS A 52 3.84 -3.64 3.01
CA LYS A 52 4.23 -3.88 4.40
C LYS A 52 3.41 -5.01 5.03
N SER A 53 2.08 -4.94 4.91
CA SER A 53 1.16 -5.95 5.45
C SER A 53 1.42 -7.33 4.87
N TYR A 54 1.80 -7.41 3.59
CA TYR A 54 2.11 -8.65 2.91
C TYR A 54 3.35 -9.34 3.52
N LEU A 55 4.44 -8.59 3.74
CA LEU A 55 5.64 -9.15 4.38
C LEU A 55 5.35 -9.63 5.80
N ASP A 56 4.59 -8.84 6.58
CA ASP A 56 4.19 -9.21 7.94
C ASP A 56 3.30 -10.47 7.94
N SER A 57 2.43 -10.61 6.93
CA SER A 57 1.58 -11.81 6.76
C SER A 57 2.40 -13.03 6.39
N LEU A 58 3.41 -12.91 5.52
CA LEU A 58 4.31 -14.03 5.21
C LEU A 58 5.01 -14.56 6.45
N ARG A 59 5.56 -13.66 7.29
CA ARG A 59 6.19 -14.04 8.56
C ARG A 59 5.20 -14.69 9.53
N ALA A 60 3.98 -14.16 9.61
CA ALA A 60 2.95 -14.71 10.48
C ALA A 60 2.53 -16.12 10.05
N VAL A 61 2.41 -16.36 8.74
CA VAL A 61 2.08 -17.68 8.18
C VAL A 61 3.16 -18.70 8.49
N THR A 62 4.44 -18.37 8.25
CA THR A 62 5.53 -19.33 8.51
C THR A 62 5.70 -19.62 10.01
N ALA A 63 5.59 -18.60 10.85
CA ALA A 63 5.59 -18.78 12.31
C ALA A 63 4.43 -19.66 12.79
N SER A 64 3.22 -19.44 12.26
CA SER A 64 2.04 -20.26 12.59
C SER A 64 2.22 -21.71 12.12
N GLN A 65 2.84 -21.90 10.95
CA GLN A 65 3.17 -23.23 10.43
C GLN A 65 4.10 -23.99 11.37
N VAL A 66 5.13 -23.32 11.93
CA VAL A 66 6.03 -23.89 12.94
C VAL A 66 5.24 -24.32 14.19
N THR A 67 4.38 -23.46 14.73
CA THR A 67 3.56 -23.80 15.90
C THR A 67 2.66 -25.01 15.65
N ILE A 68 2.03 -25.09 14.47
CA ILE A 68 1.22 -26.26 14.09
C ILE A 68 2.11 -27.51 14.03
N ALA A 69 3.29 -27.42 13.45
CA ALA A 69 4.21 -28.55 13.35
C ALA A 69 4.71 -29.03 14.72
N GLU A 70 4.89 -28.14 15.69
CA GLU A 70 5.24 -28.49 17.07
C GLU A 70 4.12 -29.28 17.75
N ILE A 71 2.87 -28.84 17.59
CA ILE A 71 1.69 -29.55 18.11
C ILE A 71 1.60 -30.95 17.46
N VAL A 72 1.74 -31.04 16.15
CA VAL A 72 1.72 -32.32 15.42
C VAL A 72 2.84 -33.24 15.93
N SER A 73 4.07 -32.74 16.08
CA SER A 73 5.18 -33.52 16.60
C SER A 73 4.87 -34.10 17.99
N ASN A 74 4.31 -33.29 18.90
CA ASN A 74 3.97 -33.72 20.25
C ASN A 74 2.90 -34.84 20.25
N LEU A 75 1.88 -34.74 19.39
CA LEU A 75 0.86 -35.79 19.24
C LEU A 75 1.46 -37.12 18.79
N TYR A 76 2.45 -37.08 17.88
CA TYR A 76 3.17 -38.27 17.44
C TYR A 76 4.13 -38.82 18.52
N GLU A 77 4.66 -37.98 19.41
CA GLU A 77 5.44 -38.43 20.57
C GLU A 77 4.57 -39.13 21.62
N GLU A 78 3.34 -38.71 21.85
CA GLU A 78 2.40 -39.43 22.70
C GLU A 78 2.07 -40.82 22.11
N ALA A 79 1.92 -40.90 20.79
CA ALA A 79 1.72 -42.16 20.07
C ALA A 79 2.95 -43.10 20.08
N LYS A 80 4.18 -42.59 20.34
CA LYS A 80 5.41 -43.42 20.47
C LYS A 80 5.28 -44.46 21.57
N GLN A 81 4.53 -44.17 22.63
CA GLN A 81 4.33 -45.10 23.75
C GLN A 81 3.58 -46.38 23.32
N GLY A 82 2.97 -46.40 22.13
CA GLY A 82 2.29 -47.56 21.54
C GLY A 82 3.06 -48.33 20.45
N GLY A 83 4.32 -47.98 20.15
CA GLY A 83 5.15 -48.75 19.18
C GLY A 83 4.86 -48.52 17.68
N SER A 84 4.27 -47.38 17.32
CA SER A 84 3.97 -47.05 15.91
C SER A 84 5.22 -46.80 15.04
N ILE A 85 5.21 -47.33 13.81
CA ILE A 85 6.29 -47.09 12.81
C ILE A 85 6.39 -45.62 12.40
N TYR A 86 5.30 -44.86 12.55
CA TYR A 86 5.21 -43.45 12.18
C TYR A 86 5.64 -42.51 13.30
N SER A 87 6.12 -43.05 14.42
CA SER A 87 6.54 -42.29 15.59
C SER A 87 7.43 -41.08 15.28
N ASN A 88 8.33 -41.19 14.31
CA ASN A 88 9.27 -40.12 13.95
C ASN A 88 8.77 -39.17 12.85
N ILE A 89 7.62 -39.45 12.21
CA ILE A 89 7.13 -38.61 11.10
C ILE A 89 6.77 -37.19 11.56
N GLY A 90 6.22 -37.05 12.78
CA GLY A 90 5.93 -35.75 13.38
C GLY A 90 7.20 -34.93 13.61
N THR A 91 8.29 -35.59 14.04
CA THR A 91 9.60 -34.95 14.20
C THR A 91 10.20 -34.52 12.86
N TYR A 92 10.08 -35.36 11.81
CA TYR A 92 10.53 -35.00 10.46
C TYR A 92 9.71 -33.83 9.88
N TYR A 93 8.39 -33.82 10.08
CA TYR A 93 7.53 -32.71 9.68
C TYR A 93 7.94 -31.41 10.36
N LEU A 94 8.15 -31.44 11.68
CA LEU A 94 8.63 -30.30 12.44
C LEU A 94 9.96 -29.78 11.91
N GLN A 95 10.92 -30.68 11.62
CA GLN A 95 12.21 -30.28 11.06
C GLN A 95 12.04 -29.61 9.69
N CYS A 96 11.29 -30.21 8.76
CA CYS A 96 11.04 -29.63 7.43
C CYS A 96 10.42 -28.24 7.51
N VAL A 97 9.46 -28.03 8.43
CA VAL A 97 8.82 -26.72 8.62
C VAL A 97 9.75 -25.70 9.26
N LYS A 98 10.58 -26.11 10.24
CA LYS A 98 11.60 -25.24 10.83
C LYS A 98 12.65 -24.81 9.81
N ASP A 99 13.14 -25.75 9.00
CA ASP A 99 14.08 -25.46 7.91
C ASP A 99 13.46 -24.52 6.87
N PHE A 100 12.19 -24.75 6.52
CA PHE A 100 11.46 -23.86 5.62
C PHE A 100 11.31 -22.45 6.18
N ASP A 101 10.88 -22.29 7.44
CA ASP A 101 10.76 -20.98 8.09
C ASP A 101 12.13 -20.27 8.15
N GLU A 102 13.16 -20.95 8.66
CA GLU A 102 14.47 -20.35 8.83
C GLU A 102 15.11 -19.92 7.51
N GLU A 103 15.09 -20.75 6.48
CA GLU A 103 15.68 -20.40 5.20
C GLU A 103 14.80 -19.42 4.42
N THR A 104 13.50 -19.65 4.37
CA THR A 104 12.61 -18.87 3.50
C THR A 104 12.37 -17.49 4.08
N VAL A 105 12.14 -17.35 5.38
CA VAL A 105 12.00 -16.02 6.00
C VAL A 105 13.30 -15.25 5.83
N LYS A 106 14.46 -15.82 6.17
CA LYS A 106 15.74 -15.10 6.04
C LYS A 106 16.06 -14.73 4.58
N GLN A 107 15.78 -15.60 3.62
CA GLN A 107 16.10 -15.38 2.21
C GLN A 107 15.06 -14.53 1.45
N VAL A 108 13.82 -14.43 1.94
CA VAL A 108 12.78 -13.59 1.33
C VAL A 108 12.73 -12.20 1.94
N ASP A 109 13.00 -12.06 3.24
CA ASP A 109 12.82 -10.80 3.97
C ASP A 109 13.67 -9.66 3.42
N GLY A 110 14.99 -9.91 3.30
CA GLY A 110 15.95 -8.94 2.78
C GLY A 110 15.61 -8.51 1.35
N PRO A 111 15.53 -9.44 0.39
CA PRO A 111 15.16 -9.11 -0.98
C PRO A 111 13.80 -8.44 -1.10
N PHE A 112 12.79 -8.85 -0.34
CA PHE A 112 11.48 -8.19 -0.36
C PHE A 112 11.59 -6.73 0.08
N ARG A 113 12.34 -6.47 1.17
CA ARG A 113 12.54 -5.10 1.65
C ARG A 113 13.25 -4.24 0.61
N GLU A 114 14.38 -4.71 0.12
CA GLU A 114 15.24 -3.96 -0.81
C GLU A 114 14.60 -3.72 -2.18
N THR A 115 13.87 -4.71 -2.71
CA THR A 115 13.35 -4.66 -4.09
C THR A 115 11.89 -4.20 -4.17
N ILE A 116 11.13 -4.25 -3.07
CA ILE A 116 9.70 -3.93 -3.05
C ILE A 116 9.39 -2.87 -1.99
N LEU A 117 9.62 -3.15 -0.71
CA LEU A 117 9.14 -2.29 0.36
C LEU A 117 9.80 -0.91 0.34
N ASP A 118 11.13 -0.87 0.20
CA ASP A 118 11.91 0.36 0.23
C ASP A 118 11.66 1.22 -1.02
N PRO A 119 11.67 0.67 -2.26
CA PRO A 119 11.29 1.43 -3.45
C PRO A 119 9.86 1.98 -3.36
N VAL A 120 8.88 1.16 -2.97
CA VAL A 120 7.48 1.60 -2.85
C VAL A 120 7.34 2.69 -1.80
N THR A 121 8.02 2.55 -0.65
CA THR A 121 8.03 3.56 0.41
C THR A 121 8.69 4.85 -0.07
N LYS A 122 9.82 4.76 -0.78
CA LYS A 122 10.51 5.92 -1.36
C LYS A 122 9.60 6.69 -2.32
N PHE A 123 8.89 5.99 -3.21
CA PHE A 123 7.93 6.65 -4.11
C PHE A 123 6.80 7.32 -3.34
N ALA A 124 6.25 6.63 -2.32
CA ALA A 124 5.17 7.16 -1.50
C ALA A 124 5.57 8.43 -0.73
N ASN A 125 6.85 8.55 -0.34
CA ASN A 125 7.35 9.73 0.37
C ASN A 125 7.35 11.00 -0.50
N TYR A 126 7.51 10.88 -1.82
CA TYR A 126 7.46 12.06 -2.72
C TYR A 126 6.08 12.73 -2.75
N PHE A 127 5.00 11.98 -2.50
CA PHE A 127 3.64 12.55 -2.51
C PHE A 127 3.47 13.70 -1.51
N GLY A 128 4.15 13.65 -0.36
CA GLY A 128 4.05 14.70 0.65
C GLY A 128 4.57 16.05 0.14
N GLU A 129 5.69 16.05 -0.58
CA GLU A 129 6.27 17.28 -1.15
C GLU A 129 5.39 17.83 -2.29
N ILE A 130 4.86 16.95 -3.12
CA ILE A 130 3.98 17.31 -4.24
C ILE A 130 2.65 17.90 -3.72
N ASP A 131 2.09 17.34 -2.65
CA ASP A 131 0.88 17.87 -2.02
C ASP A 131 1.09 19.30 -1.51
N GLU A 132 2.23 19.57 -0.87
CA GLU A 132 2.55 20.91 -0.38
C GLU A 132 2.77 21.88 -1.55
N ALA A 133 3.35 21.43 -2.68
CA ALA A 133 3.44 22.24 -3.89
C ALA A 133 2.06 22.57 -4.48
N ILE A 134 1.16 21.59 -4.61
CA ILE A 134 -0.23 21.78 -5.07
C ILE A 134 -0.98 22.75 -4.15
N LYS A 135 -0.85 22.58 -2.83
CA LYS A 135 -1.44 23.47 -1.83
C LYS A 135 -0.88 24.89 -1.91
N LYS A 136 0.43 25.04 -2.12
CA LYS A 136 1.07 26.34 -2.32
C LYS A 136 0.54 27.02 -3.58
N ARG A 137 0.38 26.30 -4.70
CA ARG A 137 -0.26 26.80 -5.92
C ARG A 137 -1.70 27.25 -5.63
N ALA A 138 -2.52 26.44 -4.95
CA ALA A 138 -3.91 26.78 -4.63
C ALA A 138 -4.02 28.06 -3.78
N HIS A 139 -3.10 28.24 -2.83
CA HIS A 139 -3.00 29.48 -2.07
C HIS A 139 -2.65 30.70 -2.95
N LYS A 140 -1.70 30.55 -3.88
CA LYS A 140 -1.29 31.63 -4.79
C LYS A 140 -2.36 31.97 -5.83
N LYS A 141 -3.14 30.98 -6.28
CA LYS A 141 -4.35 31.20 -7.07
C LYS A 141 -5.36 32.07 -6.33
N THR A 142 -5.60 31.77 -5.06
CA THR A 142 -6.49 32.57 -4.21
C THR A 142 -5.99 34.01 -4.06
N ASP A 143 -4.68 34.20 -3.79
CA ASP A 143 -4.07 35.53 -3.69
C ASP A 143 -4.23 36.32 -5.02
N TYR A 144 -4.03 35.65 -6.15
CA TYR A 144 -4.20 36.23 -7.49
C TYR A 144 -5.65 36.65 -7.78
N ASP A 145 -6.61 35.78 -7.50
CA ASP A 145 -8.04 36.06 -7.68
C ASP A 145 -8.50 37.24 -6.80
N GLN A 146 -7.96 37.38 -5.59
CA GLN A 146 -8.22 38.52 -4.71
C GLN A 146 -7.64 39.83 -5.27
N CYS A 147 -6.44 39.80 -5.84
CA CYS A 147 -5.84 40.95 -6.50
C CYS A 147 -6.65 41.38 -7.73
N LYS A 148 -7.14 40.44 -8.54
CA LYS A 148 -8.04 40.72 -9.68
C LYS A 148 -9.30 41.43 -9.22
N ALA A 149 -9.96 40.88 -8.19
CA ALA A 149 -11.17 41.47 -7.64
C ALA A 149 -10.93 42.88 -7.08
N LYS A 150 -9.77 43.13 -6.45
CA LYS A 150 -9.38 44.45 -5.94
C LYS A 150 -9.17 45.47 -7.06
N VAL A 151 -8.43 45.11 -8.12
CA VAL A 151 -8.21 45.99 -9.28
C VAL A 151 -9.54 46.32 -9.95
N ARG A 152 -10.39 45.32 -10.21
CA ARG A 152 -11.73 45.54 -10.80
C ARG A 152 -12.58 46.51 -9.98
N ARG A 153 -12.63 46.35 -8.65
CA ARG A 153 -13.37 47.28 -7.78
C ARG A 153 -12.85 48.72 -7.86
N LEU A 154 -11.54 48.90 -8.01
CA LEU A 154 -10.92 50.24 -8.14
C LEU A 154 -11.15 50.86 -9.52
N ILE A 155 -11.34 50.04 -10.56
CA ILE A 155 -11.77 50.49 -11.89
C ILE A 155 -13.25 50.89 -11.85
N ASP A 156 -14.12 50.00 -11.35
CA ASP A 156 -15.57 50.23 -11.25
C ASP A 156 -15.90 51.44 -10.37
N LYS A 157 -15.13 51.65 -9.30
CA LYS A 157 -15.27 52.78 -8.38
C LYS A 157 -13.90 53.40 -8.09
N PRO A 158 -13.48 54.39 -8.90
CA PRO A 158 -12.20 55.07 -8.72
C PRO A 158 -12.04 55.65 -7.31
N ALA A 159 -10.87 55.41 -6.71
CA ALA A 159 -10.57 55.94 -5.40
C ALA A 159 -10.15 57.43 -5.49
N LYS A 160 -10.38 58.19 -4.41
CA LYS A 160 -9.91 59.59 -4.30
C LYS A 160 -8.39 59.73 -4.42
N ASP A 161 -7.65 58.69 -4.04
CA ASP A 161 -6.20 58.63 -4.16
C ASP A 161 -5.83 57.96 -5.49
N ALA A 162 -5.31 58.77 -6.42
CA ALA A 162 -4.91 58.34 -7.77
C ALA A 162 -3.77 57.28 -7.75
N GLY A 163 -3.00 57.17 -6.67
CA GLY A 163 -1.95 56.17 -6.52
C GLY A 163 -2.46 54.77 -6.14
N LYS A 164 -3.73 54.62 -5.73
CA LYS A 164 -4.25 53.32 -5.28
C LYS A 164 -4.39 52.29 -6.40
N LEU A 165 -4.87 52.71 -7.56
CA LEU A 165 -5.04 51.81 -8.70
C LEU A 165 -3.69 51.31 -9.23
N PRO A 166 -2.70 52.17 -9.54
CA PRO A 166 -1.38 51.72 -9.98
C PRO A 166 -0.68 50.77 -8.99
N ARG A 167 -0.85 51.00 -7.68
CA ARG A 167 -0.31 50.11 -6.64
C ARG A 167 -0.99 48.73 -6.64
N ALA A 168 -2.32 48.70 -6.80
CA ALA A 168 -3.07 47.45 -6.89
C ALA A 168 -2.76 46.66 -8.18
N GLU A 169 -2.54 47.36 -9.30
CA GLU A 169 -2.11 46.73 -10.56
C GLU A 169 -0.71 46.13 -10.45
N LYS A 170 0.21 46.80 -9.77
CA LYS A 170 1.54 46.24 -9.46
C LYS A 170 1.45 45.00 -8.59
N GLU A 171 0.60 45.02 -7.55
CA GLU A 171 0.35 43.85 -6.68
C GLU A 171 -0.27 42.68 -7.46
N LEU A 172 -1.21 42.96 -8.36
CA LEU A 172 -1.80 41.98 -9.27
C LEU A 172 -0.74 41.34 -10.19
N ALA A 173 0.14 42.15 -10.80
CA ALA A 173 1.20 41.65 -11.67
C ALA A 173 2.13 40.67 -10.93
N ILE A 174 2.58 41.04 -9.73
CA ILE A 174 3.43 40.18 -8.87
C ILE A 174 2.70 38.89 -8.49
N SER A 175 1.43 38.99 -8.08
CA SER A 175 0.66 37.80 -7.69
C SER A 175 0.37 36.88 -8.88
N LYS A 176 0.22 37.44 -10.09
CA LYS A 176 0.05 36.68 -11.33
C LYS A 176 1.30 35.87 -11.65
N GLU A 177 2.46 36.52 -11.67
CA GLU A 177 3.75 35.88 -11.95
C GLU A 177 4.02 34.70 -11.01
N ILE A 178 3.88 34.90 -9.70
CA ILE A 178 4.09 33.84 -8.69
C ILE A 178 3.11 32.67 -8.87
N PHE A 179 1.85 32.95 -9.21
CA PHE A 179 0.87 31.90 -9.45
C PHE A 179 1.19 31.13 -10.75
N GLU A 180 1.47 31.83 -11.84
CA GLU A 180 1.74 31.25 -13.15
C GLU A 180 3.01 30.39 -13.15
N GLU A 181 4.06 30.81 -12.44
CA GLU A 181 5.29 30.02 -12.26
C GLU A 181 4.97 28.65 -11.63
N LEU A 182 4.33 28.64 -10.45
CA LEU A 182 3.94 27.39 -9.78
C LEU A 182 2.94 26.56 -10.58
N ASN A 183 2.03 27.23 -11.29
CA ASN A 183 1.03 26.58 -12.12
C ASN A 183 1.69 25.83 -13.28
N GLN A 184 2.57 26.50 -14.01
CA GLN A 184 3.25 25.93 -15.16
C GLN A 184 4.22 24.81 -14.75
N GLN A 185 4.90 24.99 -13.61
CA GLN A 185 5.74 23.94 -13.03
C GLN A 185 4.92 22.66 -12.79
N LEU A 186 3.82 22.75 -12.04
CA LEU A 186 3.00 21.58 -11.72
C LEU A 186 2.33 20.96 -12.96
N LYS A 187 1.88 21.78 -13.92
CA LYS A 187 1.35 21.29 -15.19
C LYS A 187 2.38 20.49 -16.00
N THR A 188 3.66 20.80 -15.82
CA THR A 188 4.77 20.12 -16.51
C THR A 188 5.19 18.85 -15.76
N GLU A 189 5.31 18.94 -14.43
CA GLU A 189 5.90 17.87 -13.62
C GLU A 189 4.89 16.76 -13.26
N LEU A 190 3.61 17.07 -13.02
CA LEU A 190 2.62 16.05 -12.65
C LEU A 190 2.45 14.95 -13.72
N PRO A 191 2.32 15.26 -15.03
CA PRO A 191 2.26 14.24 -16.07
C PRO A 191 3.53 13.38 -16.14
N GLN A 192 4.70 13.96 -15.88
CA GLN A 192 5.97 13.25 -15.90
C GLN A 192 6.05 12.25 -14.74
N LEU A 193 5.72 12.70 -13.52
CA LEU A 193 5.61 11.81 -12.35
C LEU A 193 4.65 10.67 -12.61
N ILE A 194 3.48 10.96 -13.17
CA ILE A 194 2.48 9.94 -13.52
C ILE A 194 3.10 8.94 -14.50
N SER A 195 3.81 9.40 -15.52
CA SER A 195 4.43 8.50 -16.52
C SER A 195 5.54 7.65 -15.91
N LEU A 196 6.35 8.20 -15.00
CA LEU A 196 7.44 7.51 -14.31
C LEU A 196 6.96 6.38 -13.39
N ARG A 197 5.69 6.36 -12.97
CA ARG A 197 5.14 5.31 -12.10
C ARG A 197 5.40 3.90 -12.66
N VAL A 198 5.32 3.72 -13.97
CA VAL A 198 5.45 2.40 -14.61
C VAL A 198 6.89 1.89 -14.49
N PRO A 199 7.90 2.54 -15.08
CA PRO A 199 9.28 2.06 -14.98
C PRO A 199 9.81 2.04 -13.54
N PHE A 200 9.22 2.82 -12.63
CA PHE A 200 9.59 2.79 -11.23
C PHE A 200 9.07 1.54 -10.51
N TYR A 201 7.79 1.17 -10.72
CA TYR A 201 7.18 0.03 -10.03
C TYR A 201 7.38 -1.32 -10.72
N ASP A 202 7.64 -1.34 -12.02
CA ASP A 202 7.80 -2.58 -12.81
C ASP A 202 8.80 -3.57 -12.18
N PRO A 203 10.01 -3.14 -11.78
CA PRO A 203 10.98 -4.04 -11.15
C PRO A 203 10.52 -4.59 -9.80
N SER A 204 9.74 -3.80 -9.04
CA SER A 204 9.17 -4.26 -7.76
C SER A 204 8.09 -5.31 -7.97
N PHE A 205 7.22 -5.16 -8.97
CA PHE A 205 6.22 -6.18 -9.29
C PHE A 205 6.86 -7.45 -9.85
N GLU A 206 7.88 -7.33 -10.69
CA GLU A 206 8.66 -8.49 -11.16
C GLU A 206 9.32 -9.22 -9.98
N SER A 207 9.94 -8.47 -9.07
CA SER A 207 10.57 -9.03 -7.86
C SER A 207 9.56 -9.71 -6.94
N LEU A 208 8.35 -9.15 -6.81
CA LEU A 208 7.26 -9.75 -6.05
C LEU A 208 6.89 -11.13 -6.58
N VAL A 209 6.71 -11.26 -7.89
CA VAL A 209 6.37 -12.54 -8.52
C VAL A 209 7.50 -13.56 -8.32
N LYS A 210 8.76 -13.14 -8.48
CA LYS A 210 9.92 -14.02 -8.25
C LYS A 210 10.02 -14.49 -6.80
N ILE A 211 9.77 -13.60 -5.84
CA ILE A 211 9.74 -13.93 -4.42
C ILE A 211 8.61 -14.91 -4.10
N GLN A 212 7.42 -14.68 -4.63
CA GLN A 212 6.28 -15.59 -4.48
C GLN A 212 6.57 -16.98 -5.05
N LEU A 213 7.10 -17.03 -6.27
CA LEU A 213 7.48 -18.29 -6.91
C LEU A 213 8.52 -19.04 -6.07
N LYS A 214 9.56 -18.35 -5.59
CA LYS A 214 10.58 -18.94 -4.73
C LYS A 214 9.97 -19.47 -3.43
N PHE A 215 9.19 -18.65 -2.72
CA PHE A 215 8.51 -19.06 -1.48
C PHE A 215 7.68 -20.33 -1.68
N CYS A 216 6.85 -20.39 -2.72
CA CYS A 216 6.00 -21.55 -3.01
C CYS A 216 6.82 -22.79 -3.44
N THR A 217 7.84 -22.60 -4.28
CA THR A 217 8.67 -23.71 -4.78
C THR A 217 9.49 -24.35 -3.66
N GLU A 218 10.09 -23.53 -2.79
CA GLU A 218 10.83 -24.02 -1.63
C GLU A 218 9.88 -24.70 -0.63
N GLY A 219 8.72 -24.11 -0.35
CA GLY A 219 7.73 -24.71 0.54
C GLY A 219 7.25 -26.07 0.06
N TYR A 220 6.93 -26.18 -1.24
CA TYR A 220 6.59 -27.45 -1.86
C TYR A 220 7.73 -28.46 -1.76
N SER A 221 8.95 -28.06 -2.13
CA SER A 221 10.11 -28.95 -2.16
C SER A 221 10.47 -29.48 -0.78
N ARG A 222 10.39 -28.63 0.26
CA ARG A 222 10.65 -29.00 1.66
C ARG A 222 9.60 -29.97 2.20
N LEU A 223 8.32 -29.71 1.94
CA LEU A 223 7.25 -30.61 2.38
C LEU A 223 7.25 -31.94 1.61
N ALA A 224 7.60 -31.94 0.33
CA ALA A 224 7.71 -33.14 -0.48
C ALA A 224 8.76 -34.14 0.06
N GLN A 225 9.81 -33.64 0.74
CA GLN A 225 10.81 -34.51 1.39
C GLN A 225 10.19 -35.44 2.44
N LEU A 226 9.03 -35.10 3.01
CA LEU A 226 8.37 -35.98 3.99
C LEU A 226 7.92 -37.30 3.40
N GLN A 227 7.61 -37.32 2.09
CA GLN A 227 7.17 -38.53 1.41
C GLN A 227 8.23 -39.63 1.48
N GLN A 228 9.53 -39.29 1.55
CA GLN A 228 10.59 -40.29 1.64
C GLN A 228 10.59 -41.07 2.97
N TYR A 229 9.94 -40.51 4.00
CA TYR A 229 9.82 -41.13 5.32
C TYR A 229 8.49 -41.87 5.51
N LEU A 230 7.62 -41.86 4.50
CA LEU A 230 6.38 -42.65 4.48
C LEU A 230 6.67 -44.03 3.87
N ASP A 231 5.95 -45.05 4.33
CA ASP A 231 6.03 -46.40 3.77
C ASP A 231 5.47 -46.45 2.32
N GLN A 232 5.70 -47.55 1.63
CA GLN A 232 5.25 -47.71 0.24
C GLN A 232 3.73 -47.68 0.10
N GLN A 233 3.00 -48.31 1.03
CA GLN A 233 1.54 -48.38 0.96
C GLN A 233 0.92 -46.98 1.12
N SER A 234 1.38 -46.19 2.10
CA SER A 234 0.89 -44.83 2.30
C SER A 234 1.14 -43.93 1.07
N ARG A 235 2.26 -44.12 0.37
CA ARG A 235 2.57 -43.39 -0.86
C ARG A 235 1.67 -43.80 -2.03
N ASP A 236 1.42 -45.09 -2.17
CA ASP A 236 0.53 -45.62 -3.21
C ASP A 236 -0.92 -45.20 -2.96
N ASP A 237 -1.37 -45.22 -1.71
CA ASP A 237 -2.71 -44.77 -1.31
C ASP A 237 -2.89 -43.25 -1.56
N TYR A 238 -1.86 -42.44 -1.31
CA TYR A 238 -1.86 -41.02 -1.67
C TYR A 238 -1.97 -40.82 -3.19
N ALA A 239 -1.11 -41.50 -3.97
CA ALA A 239 -1.06 -41.34 -5.43
C ALA A 239 -2.36 -41.78 -6.13
N ASN A 240 -3.10 -42.73 -5.53
CA ASN A 240 -4.37 -43.22 -6.06
C ASN A 240 -5.60 -42.49 -5.46
N GLY A 241 -5.41 -41.44 -4.63
CA GLY A 241 -6.50 -40.66 -4.02
C GLY A 241 -7.26 -41.39 -2.90
N VAL A 242 -6.75 -42.53 -2.42
CA VAL A 242 -7.37 -43.33 -1.36
C VAL A 242 -7.28 -42.60 -0.01
N LEU A 243 -6.17 -41.92 0.25
CA LEU A 243 -6.02 -41.11 1.46
C LEU A 243 -6.97 -39.91 1.49
N ASP A 244 -7.22 -39.26 0.34
CA ASP A 244 -8.14 -38.12 0.27
C ASP A 244 -9.57 -38.54 0.64
N ALA A 245 -10.05 -39.64 0.05
CA ALA A 245 -11.36 -40.21 0.41
C ALA A 245 -11.46 -40.57 1.90
N ARG A 246 -10.37 -41.09 2.48
CA ARG A 246 -10.30 -41.42 3.91
C ARG A 246 -10.32 -40.18 4.80
N ILE A 247 -9.67 -39.09 4.37
CA ILE A 247 -9.72 -37.79 5.07
C ILE A 247 -11.14 -37.24 5.03
N ASP A 248 -11.81 -37.27 3.89
CA ASP A 248 -13.20 -36.81 3.76
C ASP A 248 -14.13 -37.57 4.70
N ASP A 249 -14.01 -38.91 4.75
CA ASP A 249 -14.77 -39.74 5.69
C ASP A 249 -14.49 -39.38 7.16
N LEU A 250 -13.23 -39.14 7.52
CA LEU A 250 -12.87 -38.72 8.88
C LEU A 250 -13.43 -37.34 9.22
N LEU A 251 -13.45 -36.39 8.28
CA LEU A 251 -14.04 -35.08 8.49
C LEU A 251 -15.56 -35.17 8.69
N VAL A 252 -16.25 -36.05 7.95
CA VAL A 252 -17.67 -36.33 8.14
C VAL A 252 -17.91 -36.93 9.53
N GLN A 253 -17.09 -37.90 9.95
CA GLN A 253 -17.18 -38.50 11.28
C GLN A 253 -16.94 -37.45 12.38
N MET A 254 -15.93 -36.59 12.25
CA MET A 254 -15.68 -35.48 13.17
C MET A 254 -16.87 -34.52 13.25
N GLY A 255 -17.51 -34.21 12.11
CA GLY A 255 -18.75 -33.42 12.09
C GLY A 255 -19.90 -34.09 12.85
N SER A 256 -20.01 -35.41 12.77
CA SER A 256 -21.03 -36.17 13.50
C SER A 256 -20.82 -36.21 15.03
N LEU A 257 -19.59 -35.97 15.50
CA LEU A 257 -19.24 -35.89 16.92
C LEU A 257 -19.61 -34.53 17.55
N SER A 258 -20.12 -33.57 16.76
CA SER A 258 -20.62 -32.29 17.29
C SER A 258 -21.87 -32.50 18.17
N ILE A 259 -21.71 -32.26 19.47
CA ILE A 259 -22.74 -32.40 20.53
C ILE A 259 -24.00 -31.54 20.27
N THR A 260 -23.95 -30.56 19.36
CA THR A 260 -25.10 -29.72 19.01
C THR A 260 -26.14 -30.41 18.11
N SER A 261 -25.86 -31.59 17.55
CA SER A 261 -26.82 -32.33 16.71
C SER A 261 -27.82 -33.19 17.52
N LEU A 262 -27.61 -33.34 18.84
CA LEU A 262 -28.47 -34.13 19.73
C LEU A 262 -29.73 -33.40 20.23
N GLY A 263 -29.93 -32.14 19.85
CA GLY A 263 -31.02 -31.29 20.33
C GLY A 263 -32.26 -31.18 19.43
N ALA A 264 -32.30 -31.86 18.28
CA ALA A 264 -33.45 -31.83 17.38
C ALA A 264 -34.12 -33.21 17.30
N LYS A 265 -34.98 -33.51 18.28
CA LYS A 265 -36.08 -34.47 18.16
C LYS A 265 -37.35 -33.83 18.69
#